data_AF-A0A848GPT3-F1
#
_entry.id   AF-A0A848GPT3-F1
#
_cell.length_a   1.000
_cell.length_b   1.000
_cell.length_c   1.000
_cell.angle_alpha   90.00
_cell.angle_beta   90.00
_cell.angle_gamma   90.00
#
_symmetry.space_group_name_H-M   'P 1'
#
loop_
_entity.id
_entity.type
_entity.pdbx_description
1 polymer ?
#
loop_
_entity_poly.entity_id
_entity_poly.type
_entity_poly.pdbx_seq_one_letter_code
_entity_poly.pdbx_strand_id
1 'polypeptide(L)'
;MTEKTQPVEASGAELFGDPNCTITITPQGIIPNYPPTVSNKNITDAQNAIGQLTFADIWRLPPFRIEYGTVRLDVQGAIAGGGRNWQVQINGMQGNSTISATLVQGNLATASTSERQQYVQRMVRNALEQSLASKNVTNVNGPCR
;
A
#
# COMPACT_ATOMS: atom_id res chain seq x y z
N MET A 1 -39.88 -27.13 -15.97
CA MET A 1 -39.42 -27.35 -14.57
C MET A 1 -38.34 -28.41 -14.69
N THR A 2 -37.08 -28.19 -14.38
CA THR A 2 -36.54 -27.44 -13.25
C THR A 2 -35.13 -26.96 -13.59
N GLU A 3 -34.90 -25.70 -13.24
CA GLU A 3 -33.63 -24.98 -13.13
C GLU A 3 -32.56 -25.78 -12.35
N LYS A 4 -31.28 -25.62 -12.71
CA LYS A 4 -30.13 -25.62 -11.78
C LYS A 4 -28.86 -25.13 -12.52
N THR A 5 -28.60 -23.83 -12.46
CA THR A 5 -27.63 -23.17 -11.56
C THR A 5 -26.17 -23.35 -12.02
N GLN A 6 -25.68 -22.32 -12.72
CA GLN A 6 -24.24 -22.03 -12.87
C GLN A 6 -23.66 -21.60 -11.51
N PRO A 7 -22.43 -21.97 -11.16
CA PRO A 7 -21.62 -21.19 -10.25
C PRO A 7 -20.86 -20.11 -11.03
N VAL A 8 -20.92 -18.91 -10.47
CA VAL A 8 -20.29 -17.67 -10.89
C VAL A 8 -18.78 -17.76 -10.69
N GLU A 9 -18.01 -17.84 -11.77
CA GLU A 9 -16.59 -17.47 -11.77
C GLU A 9 -16.47 -16.04 -12.27
N ALA A 10 -16.76 -15.07 -11.39
CA ALA A 10 -16.50 -13.67 -11.66
C ALA A 10 -15.00 -13.39 -11.46
N SER A 11 -14.25 -13.57 -12.55
CA SER A 11 -13.26 -12.61 -13.05
C SER A 11 -12.28 -12.00 -12.03
N GLY A 12 -11.22 -12.74 -11.70
CA GLY A 12 -9.94 -12.15 -11.30
C GLY A 12 -9.15 -11.53 -12.47
N ALA A 13 -9.73 -11.51 -13.66
CA ALA A 13 -9.16 -10.89 -14.86
C ALA A 13 -9.55 -9.41 -14.92
N GLU A 14 -8.56 -8.57 -14.64
CA GLU A 14 -8.35 -7.31 -15.36
C GLU A 14 -9.35 -6.16 -15.08
N LEU A 15 -9.15 -5.48 -13.94
CA LEU A 15 -9.42 -4.03 -13.85
C LEU A 15 -8.47 -3.19 -14.74
N PHE A 16 -7.62 -3.83 -15.56
CA PHE A 16 -6.86 -3.20 -16.64
C PHE A 16 -7.83 -2.72 -17.73
N GLY A 17 -8.54 -1.62 -17.45
CA GLY A 17 -9.53 -1.06 -18.36
C GLY A 17 -10.81 -0.54 -17.71
N ASP A 18 -10.96 -0.56 -16.38
CA ASP A 18 -12.06 0.15 -15.72
C ASP A 18 -11.79 1.66 -15.78
N PRO A 19 -12.52 2.43 -16.62
CA PRO A 19 -12.29 3.87 -16.73
C PRO A 19 -12.61 4.61 -15.42
N ASN A 20 -13.37 3.98 -14.52
CA ASN A 20 -13.72 4.53 -13.21
C ASN A 20 -12.76 4.10 -12.10
N CYS A 21 -11.79 3.22 -12.40
CA CYS A 21 -10.78 2.77 -11.46
C CYS A 21 -9.41 2.63 -12.14
N THR A 22 -8.75 3.78 -12.36
CA THR A 22 -7.40 3.88 -12.95
C THR A 22 -6.46 4.50 -11.94
N ILE A 23 -5.55 3.72 -11.37
CA ILE A 23 -4.61 4.17 -10.34
C ILE A 23 -3.21 4.24 -10.93
N THR A 24 -2.49 5.32 -10.63
CA THR A 24 -1.09 5.52 -10.97
C THR A 24 -0.23 5.60 -9.72
N ILE A 25 1.02 5.17 -9.86
CA ILE A 25 2.06 5.27 -8.85
C ILE A 25 3.14 6.19 -9.41
N THR A 26 3.40 7.30 -8.73
CA THR A 26 4.43 8.25 -9.15
C THR A 26 5.47 8.45 -8.04
N PRO A 27 6.76 8.52 -8.37
CA PRO A 27 7.78 8.91 -7.39
C PRO A 27 7.61 10.39 -7.00
N GLN A 28 7.95 10.73 -5.76
CA GLN A 28 7.88 12.09 -5.20
C GLN A 28 9.24 12.64 -4.73
N GLY A 29 10.28 11.80 -4.73
CA GLY A 29 11.63 12.17 -4.28
C GLY A 29 12.20 11.17 -3.28
N ILE A 30 13.46 11.36 -2.89
CA ILE A 30 14.19 10.46 -2.00
C ILE A 30 13.56 10.45 -0.60
N ILE A 31 13.52 9.28 0.04
CA ILE A 31 13.15 9.15 1.46
C ILE A 31 14.16 9.94 2.32
N PRO A 32 13.77 11.03 3.02
CA PRO A 32 14.71 11.94 3.66
C PRO A 32 15.56 11.30 4.78
N ASN A 33 14.98 10.32 5.48
CA ASN A 33 15.57 9.65 6.63
C ASN A 33 15.91 8.18 6.32
N TYR A 34 16.36 7.90 5.09
CA TYR A 34 16.76 6.57 4.68
C TYR A 34 18.05 6.12 5.42
N PRO A 35 18.08 4.95 6.07
CA PRO A 35 19.26 4.45 6.77
C PRO A 35 20.44 4.19 5.81
N PRO A 36 21.68 4.48 6.23
CA PRO A 36 22.87 4.22 5.40
C PRO A 36 23.10 2.72 5.15
N THR A 37 22.57 1.85 6.00
CA THR A 37 22.69 0.40 5.88
C THR A 37 21.33 -0.26 6.03
N VAL A 38 20.94 -1.03 5.02
CA VAL A 38 19.73 -1.85 5.01
C VAL A 38 20.13 -3.27 4.67
N SER A 39 19.84 -4.22 5.55
CA SER A 39 20.17 -5.62 5.33
C SER A 39 19.14 -6.29 4.41
N ASN A 40 19.53 -7.38 3.73
CA ASN A 40 18.59 -8.21 2.97
C ASN A 40 17.44 -8.71 3.85
N LYS A 41 17.69 -8.98 5.14
CA LYS A 41 16.64 -9.35 6.09
C LYS A 41 15.61 -8.23 6.28
N ASN A 42 16.03 -6.98 6.36
CA ASN A 42 15.09 -5.86 6.46
C ASN A 42 14.21 -5.76 5.20
N ILE A 43 14.78 -5.99 4.01
CA ILE A 43 14.04 -5.99 2.74
C ILE A 43 13.00 -7.11 2.71
N THR A 44 13.40 -8.35 3.05
CA THR A 44 12.46 -9.49 3.07
C THR A 44 11.38 -9.30 4.13
N ASP A 45 11.74 -8.86 5.34
CA ASP A 45 10.76 -8.59 6.39
C ASP A 45 9.79 -7.46 5.98
N ALA A 46 10.27 -6.43 5.27
CA ALA A 46 9.44 -5.36 4.70
C ALA A 46 8.44 -5.87 3.67
N GLN A 47 8.87 -6.70 2.72
CA GLN A 47 7.98 -7.33 1.74
C GLN A 47 6.88 -8.16 2.41
N ASN A 48 7.23 -8.89 3.48
CA ASN A 48 6.25 -9.65 4.26
C ASN A 48 5.25 -8.75 4.99
N ALA A 49 5.72 -7.65 5.62
CA ALA A 49 4.83 -6.68 6.26
C ALA A 49 3.88 -6.02 5.25
N ILE A 50 4.40 -5.62 4.08
CA ILE A 50 3.61 -5.05 2.97
C ILE A 50 2.56 -6.06 2.49
N GLY A 51 2.93 -7.33 2.35
CA GLY A 51 2.03 -8.41 1.95
C GLY A 51 0.84 -8.65 2.90
N GLN A 52 0.93 -8.23 4.16
CA GLN A 52 -0.16 -8.33 5.14
C GLN A 52 -1.16 -7.17 5.07
N LEU A 53 -0.79 -6.03 4.48
CA LEU A 53 -1.60 -4.82 4.48
C LEU A 53 -2.95 -5.02 3.76
N THR A 54 -4.07 -4.99 4.47
CA THR A 54 -5.40 -5.14 3.85
C THR A 54 -5.98 -3.80 3.38
N PHE A 55 -7.00 -3.82 2.53
CA PHE A 55 -7.71 -2.60 2.12
C PHE A 55 -8.24 -1.79 3.32
N ALA A 56 -8.80 -2.46 4.32
CA ALA A 56 -9.30 -1.79 5.53
C ALA A 56 -8.16 -1.15 6.34
N ASP A 57 -7.00 -1.80 6.39
CA ASP A 57 -5.84 -1.29 7.13
C ASP A 57 -5.33 0.01 6.53
N ILE A 58 -5.30 0.14 5.19
CA ILE A 58 -4.80 1.33 4.47
C ILE A 58 -5.37 2.63 5.03
N TRP A 59 -6.60 2.61 5.54
CA TRP A 59 -7.34 3.77 6.03
C TRP A 59 -7.28 3.97 7.54
N ARG A 60 -6.59 3.11 8.29
CA ARG A 60 -6.37 3.27 9.74
C ARG A 60 -5.61 4.55 10.05
N LEU A 61 -5.71 5.00 11.30
CA LEU A 61 -4.96 6.14 11.82
C LEU A 61 -3.84 5.64 12.75
N PRO A 62 -2.80 6.45 12.99
CA PRO A 62 -1.81 6.15 14.02
C PRO A 62 -2.52 5.91 15.38
N PRO A 63 -2.02 5.00 16.24
CA PRO A 63 -0.75 4.28 16.15
C PRO A 63 -0.83 2.92 15.43
N PHE A 64 -1.74 2.74 14.45
CA PHE A 64 -1.83 1.47 13.73
C PHE A 64 -0.53 1.10 13.00
N ARG A 65 -0.11 -0.15 13.17
CA ARG A 65 1.09 -0.72 12.55
C ARG A 65 0.98 -2.23 12.39
N ILE A 66 1.71 -2.74 11.41
CA ILE A 66 1.97 -4.16 11.19
C ILE A 66 3.44 -4.40 11.53
N GLU A 67 3.71 -5.15 12.59
CA GLU A 67 5.07 -5.54 12.97
C GLU A 67 5.44 -6.86 12.31
N TYR A 68 6.61 -6.93 11.69
CA TYR A 68 7.13 -8.16 11.11
C TYR A 68 8.65 -8.22 11.24
N GLY A 69 9.13 -9.16 12.07
CA GLY A 69 10.56 -9.37 12.27
C GLY A 69 11.32 -8.08 12.64
N THR A 70 12.21 -7.65 11.76
CA THR A 70 13.09 -6.49 11.99
C THR A 70 12.48 -5.14 11.63
N VAL A 71 11.25 -5.10 11.13
CA VAL A 71 10.60 -3.88 10.66
C VAL A 71 9.18 -3.72 11.19
N ARG A 72 8.63 -2.53 11.00
CA ARG A 72 7.21 -2.23 11.12
C ARG A 72 6.75 -1.47 9.88
N LEU A 73 5.53 -1.74 9.44
CA LEU A 73 4.80 -0.93 8.47
C LEU A 73 3.75 -0.14 9.24
N ASP A 74 3.88 1.18 9.31
CA ASP A 74 3.03 2.02 10.16
C ASP A 74 2.57 3.32 9.49
N VAL A 75 1.41 3.79 9.95
CA VAL A 75 0.81 5.05 9.50
C VAL A 75 1.49 6.19 10.25
N GLN A 76 2.13 7.12 9.53
CA GLN A 76 2.71 8.33 10.13
C GLN A 76 1.66 9.41 10.42
N GLY A 77 0.58 9.42 9.64
CA GLY A 77 -0.48 10.41 9.78
C GLY A 77 -1.42 10.44 8.59
N ALA A 78 -2.48 11.24 8.74
CA ALA A 78 -3.33 11.61 7.62
C ALA A 78 -2.66 12.68 6.76
N ILE A 79 -2.90 12.64 5.45
CA ILE A 79 -2.54 13.70 4.52
C ILE A 79 -3.81 14.42 4.04
N ALA A 80 -3.63 15.49 3.26
CA ALA A 80 -4.75 16.24 2.67
C ALA A 80 -5.74 15.32 1.93
N GLY A 81 -7.02 15.69 1.94
CA GLY A 81 -8.07 14.89 1.31
C GLY A 81 -8.37 13.56 2.02
N GLY A 82 -7.91 13.38 3.26
CA GLY A 82 -8.17 12.17 4.05
C GLY A 82 -7.31 10.98 3.67
N GLY A 83 -6.21 11.18 2.95
CA GLY A 83 -5.25 10.14 2.60
C GLY A 83 -4.39 9.69 3.78
N ARG A 84 -3.43 8.78 3.53
CA ARG A 84 -2.49 8.28 4.54
C ARG A 84 -1.04 8.33 4.06
N ASN A 85 -0.14 8.65 4.98
CA ASN A 85 1.30 8.47 4.81
C ASN A 85 1.72 7.16 5.50
N TRP A 86 2.08 6.17 4.70
CA TRP A 86 2.54 4.85 5.16
C TRP A 86 4.05 4.76 5.05
N GLN A 87 4.69 4.17 6.06
CA GLN A 87 6.13 3.95 6.06
C GLN A 87 6.49 2.57 6.58
N VAL A 88 7.51 1.96 5.97
CA VAL A 88 8.23 0.84 6.57
C VAL A 88 9.46 1.37 7.28
N GLN A 89 9.59 1.06 8.56
CA GLN A 89 10.71 1.49 9.41
C GLN A 89 11.42 0.29 10.04
N ILE A 90 12.74 0.38 10.18
CA ILE A 90 13.55 -0.62 10.90
C ILE A 90 13.32 -0.47 12.41
N ASN A 91 12.99 -1.57 13.07
CA ASN A 91 12.74 -1.61 14.51
C ASN A 91 14.03 -1.35 15.31
N GLY A 92 13.91 -0.65 16.44
CA GLY A 92 15.03 -0.34 17.33
C GLY A 92 16.01 0.73 16.82
N MET A 93 15.79 1.26 15.61
CA MET A 93 16.64 2.32 15.04
C MET A 93 16.05 3.70 15.34
N GLN A 94 16.86 4.59 15.92
CA GLN A 94 16.48 6.00 16.14
C GLN A 94 16.89 6.86 14.95
N GLY A 95 16.03 7.80 14.56
CA GLY A 95 16.29 8.71 13.43
C GLY A 95 16.06 8.06 12.07
N ASN A 96 17.15 7.84 11.32
CA ASN A 96 17.11 7.35 9.93
C ASN A 96 16.69 5.88 9.86
N SER A 97 15.40 5.59 9.95
CA SER A 97 14.86 4.23 10.03
C SER A 97 13.94 3.85 8.87
N THR A 98 13.48 4.82 8.07
CA THR A 98 12.48 4.58 7.01
C THR A 98 13.13 4.01 5.75
N ILE A 99 12.68 2.84 5.31
CA ILE A 99 13.21 2.14 4.12
C ILE A 99 12.21 2.06 2.95
N SER A 100 10.95 2.35 3.20
CA SER A 100 9.89 2.48 2.18
C SER A 100 8.85 3.47 2.69
N ALA A 101 8.30 4.27 1.79
CA ALA A 101 7.28 5.26 2.10
C ALA A 101 6.33 5.47 0.92
N THR A 102 5.03 5.51 1.20
CA THR A 102 4.03 5.87 0.20
C THR A 102 2.97 6.81 0.75
N LEU A 103 2.57 7.76 -0.07
CA LEU A 103 1.40 8.61 0.13
C LEU A 103 0.22 7.97 -0.61
N VAL A 104 -0.87 7.71 0.08
CA VAL A 104 -2.10 7.14 -0.51
C VAL A 104 -3.19 8.19 -0.46
N GLN A 105 -3.71 8.60 -1.62
CA GLN A 105 -4.76 9.63 -1.68
C GLN A 105 -6.10 9.10 -1.15
N GLY A 106 -6.80 9.93 -0.37
CA GLY A 106 -7.99 9.52 0.39
C GLY A 106 -9.21 9.20 -0.47
N ASN A 107 -9.28 9.71 -1.70
CA ASN A 107 -10.36 9.40 -2.63
C ASN A 107 -10.42 7.90 -2.98
N LEU A 108 -9.30 7.17 -2.90
CA LEU A 108 -9.26 5.73 -3.16
C LEU A 108 -9.99 4.91 -2.07
N ALA A 109 -10.31 5.50 -0.92
CA ALA A 109 -11.14 4.86 0.10
C ALA A 109 -12.59 4.65 -0.36
N THR A 110 -13.00 5.31 -1.45
CA THR A 110 -14.36 5.23 -1.99
C THR A 110 -14.58 4.03 -2.92
N ALA A 111 -13.57 3.19 -3.15
CA ALA A 111 -13.70 1.95 -3.91
C ALA A 111 -14.82 1.07 -3.33
N SER A 112 -15.92 0.98 -4.07
CA SER A 112 -17.21 0.47 -3.57
C SER A 112 -17.39 -1.04 -3.72
N THR A 113 -16.65 -1.69 -4.61
CA THR A 113 -16.73 -3.14 -4.84
C THR A 113 -15.51 -3.88 -4.33
N SER A 114 -15.64 -5.18 -4.06
CA SER A 114 -14.53 -5.99 -3.54
C SER A 114 -13.34 -6.01 -4.52
N GLU A 115 -13.60 -6.06 -5.82
CA GLU A 115 -12.59 -6.10 -6.87
C GLU A 115 -11.78 -4.79 -6.91
N ARG A 116 -12.47 -3.65 -6.81
CA ARG A 116 -11.83 -2.33 -6.75
C ARG A 116 -11.02 -2.16 -5.48
N GLN A 117 -11.54 -2.61 -4.35
CA GLN A 117 -10.81 -2.60 -3.07
C GLN A 117 -9.55 -3.47 -3.13
N GLN A 118 -9.63 -4.66 -3.72
CA GLN A 118 -8.48 -5.54 -3.96
C GLN A 118 -7.46 -4.88 -4.90
N TYR A 119 -7.91 -4.16 -5.94
CA TYR A 119 -7.02 -3.43 -6.82
C TYR A 119 -6.33 -2.25 -6.12
N VAL A 120 -7.05 -1.42 -5.36
CA VAL A 120 -6.45 -0.37 -4.53
C VAL A 120 -5.42 -0.97 -3.59
N GLN A 121 -5.76 -2.06 -2.89
CA GLN A 121 -4.83 -2.77 -2.01
C GLN A 121 -3.58 -3.22 -2.75
N ARG A 122 -3.72 -3.84 -3.92
CA ARG A 122 -2.60 -4.27 -4.77
C ARG A 122 -1.73 -3.10 -5.19
N MET A 123 -2.32 -1.98 -5.61
CA MET A 123 -1.58 -0.80 -6.05
C MET A 123 -0.83 -0.12 -4.89
N VAL A 124 -1.41 -0.06 -3.70
CA VAL A 124 -0.72 0.47 -2.51
C VAL A 124 0.44 -0.42 -2.11
N ARG A 125 0.27 -1.75 -2.11
CA ARG A 125 1.36 -2.69 -1.85
C ARG A 125 2.49 -2.56 -2.89
N ASN A 126 2.12 -2.48 -4.16
CA ASN A 126 3.08 -2.28 -5.25
C ASN A 126 3.84 -0.96 -5.11
N ALA A 127 3.19 0.12 -4.68
CA ALA A 127 3.86 1.40 -4.44
C ALA A 127 4.88 1.31 -3.30
N LEU A 128 4.54 0.63 -2.20
CA LEU A 128 5.48 0.37 -1.11
C LEU A 128 6.67 -0.48 -1.56
N GLU A 129 6.46 -1.48 -2.43
CA GLU A 129 7.53 -2.29 -3.02
C GLU A 129 8.41 -1.47 -3.97
N GLN A 130 7.83 -0.63 -4.83
CA GLN A 130 8.56 0.30 -5.70
C GLN A 130 9.38 1.30 -4.88
N SER A 131 8.81 1.82 -3.79
CA SER A 131 9.49 2.71 -2.86
C SER A 131 10.68 2.00 -2.19
N LEU A 132 10.49 0.75 -1.74
CA LEU A 132 11.54 -0.06 -1.11
C LEU A 132 12.73 -0.29 -2.07
N ALA A 133 12.45 -0.53 -3.35
CA ALA A 133 13.48 -0.75 -4.36
C ALA A 133 14.19 0.56 -4.80
N SER A 134 13.43 1.64 -4.98
CA SER A 134 13.94 2.90 -5.53
C SER A 134 14.45 3.88 -4.48
N LYS A 135 14.14 3.65 -3.19
CA LYS A 135 14.42 4.55 -2.05
C LYS A 135 13.73 5.92 -2.17
N ASN A 136 12.71 6.01 -3.02
CA ASN A 136 11.89 7.19 -3.20
C ASN A 136 10.56 7.03 -2.50
N VAL A 137 10.03 8.12 -1.95
CA VAL A 137 8.63 8.20 -1.57
C VAL A 137 7.79 8.06 -2.84
N THR A 138 6.77 7.19 -2.80
CA THR A 138 5.79 7.06 -3.88
C THR A 138 4.48 7.74 -3.54
N ASN A 139 3.69 8.09 -4.54
CA ASN A 139 2.34 8.61 -4.40
C ASN A 139 1.38 7.75 -5.22
N VAL A 140 0.30 7.29 -4.59
CA VAL A 140 -0.74 6.45 -5.18
C VAL A 140 -1.98 7.30 -5.35
N ASN A 141 -2.35 7.56 -6.61
CA ASN A 141 -3.43 8.48 -6.94
C ASN A 141 -4.21 7.98 -8.17
N GLY A 142 -5.39 8.54 -8.40
CA GLY A 142 -6.26 8.26 -9.53
C GLY A 142 -7.71 8.08 -9.10
N PRO A 143 -8.67 8.13 -10.05
CA PRO A 143 -10.05 7.78 -9.73
C PRO A 143 -10.14 6.28 -9.42
N CYS A 144 -10.85 5.93 -8.34
CA CYS A 144 -11.38 4.59 -8.11
C CYS A 144 -12.57 4.68 -7.15
N ARG A 145 -13.78 4.57 -7.70
CA ARG A 145 -15.06 4.66 -6.98
C ARG A 145 -15.88 3.44 -7.28
#